data_AF-A0A6A6G3S3-F1
#
_entry.id   AF-A0A6A6G3S3-F1
#
_cell.length_a   1.000
_cell.length_b   1.000
_cell.length_c   1.000
_cell.angle_alpha   90.00
_cell.angle_beta   90.00
_cell.angle_gamma   90.00
#
_symmetry.space_group_name_H-M   'P 1'
#
loop_
_entity.id
_entity.type
_entity.pdbx_description
1 polymer ?
#
loop_
_entity_poly.entity_id
_entity_poly.type
_entity_poly.pdbx_seq_one_letter_code
_entity_poly.pdbx_strand_id
1 'polypeptide(L)'
;PAKRYHEAIFVEENSETLDGTMFHVTGDVISSKGMYYQERWTTNPRNDRFFHRLTPLGWVDKTDYDSGRIGEVLKALPTPPKQQGLDFWAKKEEGQPTPMIWTKENGEPYAPGEERRPVFKCNEWLSQCALPALREAGLI
;
A
#
# COMPACT_ATOMS: atom_id res chain seq x y z
N PRO A 1 -12.97 6.32 -12.10
CA PRO A 1 -11.79 5.45 -11.90
C PRO A 1 -12.21 3.98 -11.85
N ALA A 2 -11.41 3.07 -12.43
CA ALA A 2 -11.62 1.65 -12.22
C ALA A 2 -11.49 1.32 -10.73
N LYS A 3 -12.28 0.36 -10.24
CA LYS A 3 -12.21 -0.10 -8.85
C LYS A 3 -10.80 -0.64 -8.58
N ARG A 4 -10.17 -0.14 -7.51
CA ARG A 4 -8.86 -0.60 -7.04
C ARG A 4 -9.04 -1.31 -5.71
N TYR A 5 -8.43 -2.48 -5.57
CA TYR A 5 -8.45 -3.26 -4.34
C TYR A 5 -7.19 -2.95 -3.51
N HIS A 6 -7.25 -3.20 -2.21
CA HIS A 6 -6.02 -3.23 -1.41
C HIS A 6 -5.19 -4.44 -1.81
N GLU A 7 -3.91 -4.25 -2.07
CA GLU A 7 -3.00 -5.32 -2.47
C GLU A 7 -1.86 -5.47 -1.45
N ALA A 8 -1.40 -6.71 -1.29
CA ALA A 8 -0.38 -7.09 -0.31
C ALA A 8 0.39 -8.31 -0.82
N ILE A 9 1.59 -8.52 -0.28
CA ILE A 9 2.33 -9.77 -0.43
C ILE A 9 1.95 -10.66 0.75
N PHE A 10 1.63 -11.91 0.48
CA PHE A 10 1.33 -12.90 1.50
C PHE A 10 2.28 -14.07 1.34
N VAL A 11 3.01 -14.38 2.40
CA VAL A 11 3.83 -15.59 2.48
C VAL A 11 3.05 -16.60 3.32
N GLU A 12 2.64 -17.69 2.68
CA GLU A 12 2.01 -18.82 3.35
C GLU A 12 3.09 -19.64 4.06
N GLU A 13 2.93 -19.84 5.37
CA GLU A 13 3.92 -20.51 6.22
C GLU A 13 3.50 -21.94 6.57
N ASN A 14 2.20 -22.21 6.62
CA ASN A 14 1.64 -23.49 7.01
C ASN A 14 0.74 -24.02 5.89
N SER A 15 1.10 -25.15 5.28
CA SER A 15 0.34 -25.76 4.18
C SER A 15 -0.97 -26.43 4.61
N GLU A 16 -1.17 -26.67 5.90
CA GLU A 16 -2.41 -27.24 6.44
C GLU A 16 -3.44 -26.15 6.75
N THR A 17 -3.02 -25.09 7.45
CA THR A 17 -3.91 -23.99 7.83
C THR A 17 -4.00 -22.88 6.77
N LEU A 18 -3.00 -22.81 5.88
CA LEU A 18 -2.82 -21.78 4.86
C LEU A 18 -2.64 -20.37 5.46
N ASP A 19 -2.17 -20.32 6.71
CA ASP A 19 -1.88 -19.08 7.43
C ASP A 19 -0.46 -18.60 7.13
N GLY A 20 -0.18 -17.34 7.45
CA GLY A 20 1.17 -16.81 7.36
C GLY A 20 1.24 -15.30 7.52
N THR A 21 2.21 -14.68 6.87
CA THR A 21 2.53 -13.26 7.08
C THR A 21 2.17 -12.43 5.86
N MET A 22 1.41 -11.37 6.10
CA MET A 22 1.08 -10.34 5.12
C MET A 22 2.00 -9.13 5.28
N PHE A 23 2.65 -8.77 4.17
CA PHE A 23 3.49 -7.59 4.03
C PHE A 23 2.76 -6.57 3.14
N HIS A 24 2.50 -5.37 3.66
CA HIS A 24 1.76 -4.37 2.91
C HIS A 24 2.12 -2.93 3.29
N VAL A 25 1.62 -1.99 2.50
CA VAL A 25 1.48 -0.59 2.93
C VAL A 25 0.01 -0.29 3.17
N THR A 26 -0.33 0.20 4.34
CA THR A 26 -1.71 0.45 4.78
C THR A 26 -1.88 1.91 5.22
N GLY A 27 -3.10 2.29 5.58
CA GLY A 27 -3.48 3.68 5.85
C GLY A 27 -4.11 4.35 4.64
N ASP A 28 -3.95 5.66 4.52
CA ASP A 28 -4.65 6.46 3.52
C ASP A 28 -3.75 7.56 2.94
N VAL A 29 -4.16 8.12 1.80
CA VAL A 29 -3.39 9.15 1.07
C VAL A 29 -3.74 10.59 1.50
N ILE A 30 -4.51 10.74 2.58
CA ILE A 30 -4.99 12.02 3.12
C ILE A 30 -4.20 12.38 4.38
N SER A 31 -3.87 11.39 5.21
CA SER A 31 -3.06 11.53 6.41
C SER A 31 -1.71 12.16 6.11
N SER A 32 -1.18 12.96 7.04
CA SER A 32 0.10 13.67 6.87
C SER A 32 1.29 12.72 6.63
N LYS A 33 1.25 11.53 7.23
CA LYS A 33 2.24 10.47 7.02
C LYS A 33 1.97 9.63 5.77
N GLY A 34 0.87 9.85 5.07
CA GLY A 34 0.41 8.99 3.99
C GLY A 34 0.14 7.57 4.47
N MET A 35 0.40 6.62 3.57
CA MET A 35 0.38 5.20 3.86
C MET A 35 1.71 4.77 4.48
N TYR A 36 1.68 3.74 5.32
CA TYR A 36 2.84 3.23 6.04
C TYR A 36 2.96 1.71 5.90
N TYR A 37 4.20 1.22 5.95
CA TYR A 37 4.49 -0.20 5.88
C TYR A 37 4.09 -0.91 7.17
N GLN A 38 3.55 -2.13 7.02
CA GLN A 38 3.21 -3.01 8.13
C GLN A 38 3.37 -4.48 7.74
N GLU A 39 3.83 -5.27 8.70
CA GLU A 39 3.82 -6.73 8.68
C GLU A 39 2.73 -7.21 9.64
N ARG A 40 1.94 -8.18 9.20
CA ARG A 40 0.84 -8.71 10.00
C ARG A 40 0.71 -10.20 9.75
N TRP A 41 0.85 -10.98 10.81
CA TRP A 41 0.40 -12.36 10.80
C TRP A 41 -1.11 -12.41 10.54
N THR A 42 -1.55 -13.29 9.66
CA THR A 42 -2.95 -13.46 9.29
C THR A 42 -3.27 -14.93 9.08
N THR A 43 -4.51 -15.28 9.40
CA THR A 43 -5.06 -16.56 8.96
C THR A 43 -5.28 -16.57 7.45
N ASN A 44 -5.59 -17.74 6.89
CA ASN A 44 -5.86 -17.93 5.46
C ASN A 44 -6.69 -16.77 4.87
N PRO A 45 -6.09 -15.94 3.99
CA PRO A 45 -6.72 -14.71 3.52
C PRO A 45 -8.00 -14.95 2.72
N ARG A 46 -8.21 -16.17 2.20
CA ARG A 46 -9.44 -16.56 1.50
C ARG A 46 -10.67 -16.55 2.40
N ASN A 47 -10.47 -16.61 3.72
CA ASN A 47 -11.55 -16.54 4.71
C ASN A 47 -11.94 -15.09 5.06
N ASP A 48 -11.18 -14.09 4.62
CA ASP A 48 -11.52 -12.69 4.86
C ASP A 48 -12.72 -12.26 4.01
N ARG A 49 -13.70 -11.59 4.61
CA ARG A 49 -14.91 -11.08 3.91
C ARG A 49 -14.59 -10.08 2.79
N PHE A 50 -13.41 -9.47 2.82
CA PHE A 50 -12.92 -8.52 1.83
C PHE A 50 -11.96 -9.15 0.82
N PHE A 51 -11.76 -10.48 0.89
CA PHE A 51 -10.94 -11.19 -0.07
C PHE A 51 -11.48 -11.00 -1.49
N HIS A 52 -10.58 -10.62 -2.39
CA HIS A 52 -10.92 -10.50 -3.81
C HIS A 52 -10.23 -11.58 -4.64
N ARG A 53 -8.91 -11.72 -4.48
CA ARG A 53 -8.08 -12.62 -5.28
C ARG A 53 -6.77 -12.92 -4.58
N LEU A 54 -6.22 -14.10 -4.86
CA LEU A 54 -4.83 -14.48 -4.57
C LEU A 54 -4.17 -14.88 -5.89
N THR A 55 -2.96 -14.37 -6.14
CA THR A 55 -2.17 -14.68 -7.34
C THR A 55 -0.84 -15.28 -6.89
N PRO A 56 -0.53 -16.54 -7.24
CA PRO A 56 0.78 -17.13 -6.92
C PRO A 56 1.91 -16.33 -7.55
N LEU A 57 2.93 -15.98 -6.75
CA LEU A 57 4.09 -15.22 -7.20
C LEU A 57 5.35 -16.10 -7.35
N GLY A 58 5.53 -17.07 -6.46
CA GLY A 58 6.70 -17.93 -6.40
C GLY A 58 6.80 -18.62 -5.05
N TRP A 59 8.00 -19.11 -4.74
CA TRP A 59 8.37 -19.70 -3.45
C TRP A 59 9.53 -18.92 -2.87
N VAL A 60 9.55 -18.81 -1.55
CA VAL A 60 10.69 -18.24 -0.81
C VAL A 60 11.37 -19.33 -0.01
N ASP A 61 12.69 -19.27 0.10
CA ASP A 61 13.42 -20.19 0.97
C ASP A 61 13.03 -19.93 2.43
N LYS A 62 12.88 -21.01 3.20
CA LYS A 62 12.51 -20.90 4.62
C LYS A 62 13.55 -20.09 5.41
N THR A 63 14.84 -20.20 5.07
CA THR A 63 15.90 -19.44 5.73
C THR A 63 15.82 -17.95 5.43
N ASP A 64 15.47 -17.57 4.21
CA ASP A 64 15.23 -16.17 3.83
C ASP A 64 14.01 -15.60 4.56
N TYR A 65 12.93 -16.38 4.67
CA TYR A 65 11.75 -15.99 5.43
C TYR A 65 12.07 -15.84 6.94
N ASP A 66 12.63 -16.88 7.57
CA ASP A 66 12.92 -16.92 9.00
C ASP A 66 13.95 -15.86 9.42
N SER A 67 14.85 -15.45 8.51
CA SER A 67 15.82 -14.37 8.77
C SER A 67 15.21 -12.97 8.82
N GLY A 68 13.97 -12.79 8.34
CA GLY A 68 13.32 -11.48 8.23
C GLY A 68 13.72 -10.67 7.00
N ARG A 69 14.55 -11.23 6.10
CA ARG A 69 15.09 -10.53 4.92
C ARG A 69 14.01 -9.96 3.98
N ILE A 70 12.87 -10.64 3.87
CA ILE A 70 11.70 -10.14 3.12
C ILE A 70 11.22 -8.81 3.72
N GLY A 71 11.02 -8.80 5.04
CA GLY A 71 10.57 -7.62 5.77
C GLY A 71 11.57 -6.46 5.68
N GLU A 72 12.86 -6.77 5.80
CA GLU A 72 13.93 -5.77 5.66
C GLU A 72 13.93 -5.09 4.28
N VAL A 73 13.84 -5.88 3.20
CA VAL A 73 13.77 -5.35 1.82
C VAL A 73 12.54 -4.47 1.65
N LEU A 74 11.37 -4.96 2.06
CA LEU A 74 10.10 -4.25 1.84
C LEU A 74 9.97 -2.99 2.70
N LYS A 75 10.46 -3.01 3.94
CA LYS A 75 10.45 -1.87 4.86
C LYS A 75 11.37 -0.73 4.41
N ALA A 76 12.41 -1.04 3.64
CA ALA A 76 13.33 -0.03 3.08
C ALA A 76 12.74 0.75 1.90
N LEU A 77 11.64 0.27 1.30
CA LEU A 77 11.01 0.91 0.15
C LEU A 77 10.24 2.18 0.55
N PRO A 78 10.15 3.18 -0.34
CA PRO A 78 9.31 4.35 -0.10
C PRO A 78 7.84 3.93 0.03
N THR A 79 7.13 4.50 1.00
CA THR A 79 5.69 4.27 1.16
C THR A 79 4.89 5.38 0.48
N PRO A 80 3.64 5.10 0.06
CA PRO A 80 2.81 6.12 -0.56
C PRO A 80 2.60 7.37 0.30
N PRO A 81 2.95 8.58 -0.17
CA PRO A 81 2.84 9.78 0.63
C PRO A 81 1.42 10.34 0.63
N LYS A 82 1.23 11.44 1.39
CA LYS A 82 0.05 12.29 1.26
C LYS A 82 -0.09 12.81 -0.18
N GLN A 83 -1.29 12.68 -0.72
CA GLN A 83 -1.65 13.11 -2.07
C GLN A 83 -3.00 13.82 -2.13
N GLN A 84 -3.81 13.74 -1.06
CA GLN A 84 -5.09 14.40 -0.96
C GLN A 84 -5.21 15.15 0.36
N GLY A 85 -6.10 16.14 0.41
CA GLY A 85 -6.36 16.94 1.59
C GLY A 85 -7.73 17.60 1.51
N LEU A 86 -8.23 18.02 2.66
CA LEU A 86 -9.43 18.86 2.71
C LEU A 86 -9.11 20.24 2.15
N ASP A 87 -10.01 20.76 1.33
CA ASP A 87 -9.92 22.13 0.81
C ASP A 87 -10.49 23.12 1.83
N PHE A 88 -9.66 23.56 2.77
CA PHE A 88 -10.01 24.64 3.70
C PHE A 88 -10.04 26.05 3.05
N TRP A 89 -9.75 26.18 1.75
CA TRP A 89 -9.64 27.45 1.04
C TRP A 89 -10.87 27.71 0.16
N ALA A 90 -11.61 26.66 -0.20
CA ALA A 90 -12.91 26.78 -0.83
C ALA A 90 -13.92 27.48 0.09
N LYS A 91 -14.59 28.50 -0.45
CA LYS A 91 -15.82 29.02 0.17
C LYS A 91 -16.86 27.91 0.17
N LYS A 92 -17.43 27.61 1.33
CA LYS A 92 -18.52 26.65 1.49
C LYS A 92 -19.67 27.29 2.25
N GLU A 93 -20.89 26.88 1.93
CA GLU A 93 -22.07 27.24 2.71
C GLU A 93 -22.06 26.48 4.05
N GLU A 94 -22.72 27.05 5.05
CA GLU A 94 -22.83 26.42 6.37
C GLU A 94 -23.53 25.06 6.26
N GLY A 95 -22.93 24.02 6.85
CA GLY A 95 -23.43 22.64 6.77
C GLY A 95 -22.91 21.82 5.58
N GLN A 96 -22.21 22.41 4.61
CA GLN A 96 -21.60 21.63 3.53
C GLN A 96 -20.28 20.95 3.96
N PRO A 97 -20.05 19.69 3.54
CA PRO A 97 -18.79 19.01 3.80
C PRO A 97 -17.65 19.71 3.05
N THR A 98 -16.50 19.84 3.70
CA THR A 98 -15.30 20.36 3.04
C THR A 98 -14.87 19.38 1.95
N PRO A 99 -14.71 19.81 0.69
CA PRO A 99 -14.37 18.90 -0.40
C PRO A 99 -12.93 18.38 -0.27
N MET A 100 -12.68 17.20 -0.82
CA MET A 100 -11.35 16.61 -0.91
C MET A 100 -10.68 17.04 -2.22
N ILE A 101 -9.47 17.56 -2.12
CA ILE A 101 -8.65 18.00 -3.26
C ILE A 101 -7.35 17.20 -3.34
N TRP A 102 -6.70 17.26 -4.50
CA TRP A 102 -5.36 16.74 -4.67
C TRP A 102 -4.34 17.76 -4.17
N THR A 103 -3.33 17.27 -3.45
CA THR A 103 -2.31 18.10 -2.81
C THR A 103 -0.92 17.60 -3.14
N LYS A 104 0.05 18.49 -2.99
CA LYS A 104 1.46 18.16 -2.85
C LYS A 104 1.68 17.40 -1.54
N GLU A 105 2.89 16.89 -1.37
CA GLU A 105 3.28 16.09 -0.20
C GLU A 105 3.17 16.88 1.11
N ASN A 106 3.49 18.17 1.05
CA ASN A 106 3.33 19.11 2.16
C ASN A 106 1.87 19.49 2.45
N GLY A 107 0.90 19.01 1.67
CA GLY A 107 -0.52 19.31 1.83
C GLY A 107 -1.02 20.55 1.11
N GLU A 108 -0.14 21.31 0.44
CA GLU A 108 -0.54 22.46 -0.36
C GLU A 108 -1.31 22.03 -1.63
N PRO A 109 -2.32 22.80 -2.06
CA PRO A 109 -2.99 22.57 -3.34
C PRO A 109 -2.01 22.78 -4.51
N TYR A 110 -2.28 22.08 -5.62
CA TYR A 110 -1.60 22.37 -6.89
C TYR A 110 -2.11 23.70 -7.46
N ALA A 111 -1.22 24.48 -8.07
CA ALA A 111 -1.59 25.71 -8.77
C ALA A 111 -2.35 25.40 -10.08
N PRO A 112 -3.12 26.35 -10.62
CA PRO A 112 -3.76 26.18 -11.92
C PRO A 112 -2.75 25.84 -13.01
N GLY A 113 -2.95 24.71 -13.69
CA GLY A 113 -2.05 24.22 -14.74
C GLY A 113 -0.77 23.55 -14.24
N GLU A 114 -0.53 23.47 -12.93
CA GLU A 114 0.59 22.71 -12.37
C GLU A 114 0.37 21.22 -12.61
N GLU A 115 1.41 20.54 -13.11
CA GLU A 115 1.34 19.10 -13.32
C GLU A 115 1.22 18.36 -11.98
N ARG A 116 0.18 17.54 -11.86
CA ARG A 116 -0.03 16.70 -10.69
C ARG A 116 0.84 15.46 -10.78
N ARG A 117 1.47 15.10 -9.66
CA ARG A 117 2.14 13.81 -9.51
C ARG A 117 1.19 12.63 -9.80
N PRO A 118 1.71 11.51 -10.34
CA PRO A 118 0.91 10.29 -10.50
C PRO A 118 0.32 9.81 -9.17
N VAL A 119 -0.84 9.17 -9.23
CA VAL A 119 -1.42 8.53 -8.04
C VAL A 119 -0.57 7.32 -7.68
N PHE A 120 -0.09 7.29 -6.45
CA PHE A 120 0.71 6.22 -5.90
C PHE A 120 -0.01 5.68 -4.66
N LYS A 121 -0.52 4.45 -4.69
CA LYS A 121 -1.20 3.78 -3.55
C LYS A 121 -0.56 2.42 -3.28
N CYS A 122 -1.16 1.61 -2.42
CA CYS A 122 -0.69 0.25 -2.15
C CYS A 122 -0.54 -0.62 -3.42
N ASN A 123 -1.41 -0.44 -4.42
CA ASN A 123 -1.34 -1.13 -5.70
C ASN A 123 -0.06 -0.78 -6.47
N GLU A 124 0.22 0.51 -6.60
CA GLU A 124 1.41 0.99 -7.29
C GLU A 124 2.67 0.66 -6.47
N TRP A 125 2.63 0.76 -5.15
CA TRP A 125 3.72 0.32 -4.29
C TRP A 125 4.05 -1.17 -4.51
N LEU A 126 3.03 -2.03 -4.55
CA LEU A 126 3.22 -3.46 -4.80
C LEU A 126 3.86 -3.71 -6.17
N SER A 127 3.22 -3.20 -7.23
CA SER A 127 3.58 -3.50 -8.61
C SER A 127 4.86 -2.82 -9.09
N GLN A 128 5.12 -1.60 -8.64
CA GLN A 128 6.24 -0.77 -9.11
C GLN A 128 7.45 -0.81 -8.17
N CYS A 129 7.29 -1.18 -6.90
CA CYS A 129 8.38 -1.19 -5.92
C CYS A 129 8.61 -2.57 -5.32
N ALA A 130 7.60 -3.15 -4.65
CA ALA A 130 7.78 -4.36 -3.85
C ALA A 130 8.14 -5.60 -4.69
N LEU A 131 7.36 -5.88 -5.75
CA LEU A 131 7.63 -7.05 -6.60
C LEU A 131 8.98 -6.94 -7.33
N PRO A 132 9.37 -5.80 -7.92
CA PRO A 132 10.72 -5.63 -8.46
C PRO A 132 11.82 -5.84 -7.41
N ALA A 133 11.69 -5.24 -6.22
CA ALA A 133 12.72 -5.33 -5.19
C ALA A 133 12.93 -6.77 -4.68
N LEU A 134 11.85 -7.53 -4.50
CA LEU A 134 11.96 -8.93 -4.10
C LEU A 134 12.62 -9.80 -5.17
N ARG A 135 12.31 -9.56 -6.45
CA ARG A 135 12.95 -10.27 -7.58
C ARG A 135 14.44 -9.95 -7.67
N GLU A 136 14.81 -8.67 -7.53
CA GLU A 136 16.20 -8.22 -7.55
C GLU A 136 17.00 -8.81 -6.37
N ALA A 137 16.36 -8.96 -5.20
CA ALA A 137 16.93 -9.63 -4.04
C ALA A 137 16.99 -11.17 -4.17
N GLY A 138 16.40 -11.75 -5.21
CA GLY A 138 16.31 -13.21 -5.38
C GLY A 138 15.40 -13.91 -4.37
N LEU A 139 14.40 -13.20 -3.84
CA LEU A 139 13.46 -13.71 -2.83
C LEU A 139 12.20 -14.32 -3.45
N ILE A 140 11.91 -14.02 -4.72
CA ILE A 140 10.81 -14.57 -5.53
C ILE A 140 11.18 -14.69 -7.01
#